data_AF-A0A922MC26-F1
#
_entry.id   AF-A0A922MC26-F1
#
_cell.length_a   1.000
_cell.length_b   1.000
_cell.length_c   1.000
_cell.angle_alpha   90.00
_cell.angle_beta   90.00
_cell.angle_gamma   90.00
#
_symmetry.space_group_name_H-M   'P 1'
#
loop_
_entity.id
_entity.type
_entity.pdbx_description
1 polymer ?
#
loop_
_entity_poly.entity_id
_entity_poly.type
_entity_poly.pdbx_seq_one_letter_code
_entity_poly.pdbx_strand_id
1 'polypeptide(L)'
;MAEEPVNKPTTNEDDDFVDPWTVTGKSETGIDYDKLIKRFGSQKIDEEIVQRFEKVTGKKAHHFLRRGIFFSHRDINNILNLYESGKKFYLYTGRGPSSESMHIGHMIPFMFTKWLQDVFDVPLIIQLTDDEKVLWRDLKIEDARQMAFNNAKDIIAVGFDPEKTFIFNDLDFIGKCPAFYQNMVRIQKCVTYNQVKGIFGFGDSDVIGKITFPTIEAAPAFSTSFPFIFDNKVINKYAFSGGQTTVEEHRLKGGNTEVDISFKYLTFFLEDDDRLAEIKKEYESGVMLTGELKKEAIDVITPWVQDYQKRRATVTDEVVEQFFKLRPLKF
;
A
#
# COMPACT_ATOMS: atom_id res chain seq x y z
N MET A 1 16.75 24.33 19.10
CA MET A 1 18.16 23.92 18.96
C MET A 1 18.13 22.43 18.74
N ALA A 2 18.61 21.94 17.59
CA ALA A 2 18.64 20.51 17.33
C ALA A 2 19.74 19.87 18.18
N GLU A 3 19.37 18.94 19.05
CA GLU A 3 20.36 18.12 19.77
C GLU A 3 20.97 17.13 18.78
N GLU A 4 22.31 17.15 18.66
CA GLU A 4 23.05 16.20 17.85
C GLU A 4 23.02 14.79 18.50
N PRO A 5 22.86 13.70 17.73
CA PRO A 5 22.93 12.36 18.28
C PRO A 5 24.34 12.02 18.77
N VAL A 6 24.45 11.63 20.04
CA VAL A 6 25.67 11.20 20.71
C VAL A 6 25.93 9.71 20.41
N ASN A 7 26.59 9.45 19.28
CA ASN A 7 27.54 8.36 18.99
C ASN A 7 27.53 8.10 17.48
N LYS A 8 28.40 8.79 16.74
CA LYS A 8 28.67 8.45 15.34
C LYS A 8 29.51 7.15 15.31
N PRO A 9 29.12 6.14 14.52
CA PRO A 9 30.02 5.04 14.19
C PRO A 9 31.30 5.61 13.59
N THR A 10 32.46 5.05 13.93
CA THR A 10 33.76 5.42 13.35
C THR A 10 33.82 5.00 11.87
N THR A 11 33.18 5.78 11.01
CA THR A 11 33.45 5.79 9.57
C THR A 11 34.71 6.61 9.32
N ASN A 12 35.60 6.16 8.43
CA ASN A 12 36.70 7.00 7.92
C ASN A 12 36.15 8.39 7.56
N GLU A 13 36.86 9.46 7.94
CA GLU A 13 36.38 10.86 7.82
C GLU A 13 36.00 11.27 6.37
N ASP A 14 36.46 10.48 5.39
CA ASP A 14 36.28 10.67 3.94
C ASP A 14 35.03 10.01 3.34
N ASP A 15 34.24 9.25 4.12
CA ASP A 15 33.07 8.53 3.60
C ASP A 15 31.74 9.27 3.81
N ASP A 16 30.82 9.16 2.84
CA ASP A 16 29.45 9.67 2.95
C ASP A 16 28.72 9.02 4.14
N PHE A 17 27.85 9.76 4.83
CA PHE A 17 27.04 9.24 5.93
C PHE A 17 25.56 9.16 5.52
N VAL A 18 24.93 8.00 5.70
CA VAL A 18 23.51 7.78 5.37
C VAL A 18 22.93 6.85 6.43
N ASP A 19 21.96 7.33 7.19
CA ASP A 19 21.13 6.57 8.11
C ASP A 19 19.67 7.07 8.02
N PRO A 20 18.72 6.53 8.81
CA PRO A 20 17.32 6.97 8.77
C PRO A 20 17.09 8.45 9.15
N TRP A 21 18.02 9.11 9.83
CA TRP A 21 17.86 10.46 10.38
C TRP A 21 18.72 11.51 9.66
N THR A 22 19.84 11.09 9.07
CA THR A 22 20.90 11.97 8.55
C THR A 22 21.44 11.46 7.24
N VAL A 23 21.54 12.38 6.27
CA VAL A 23 22.28 12.19 5.02
C VAL A 23 23.32 13.29 4.91
N THR A 24 24.60 12.91 4.77
CA THR A 24 25.71 13.86 4.60
C THR A 24 26.62 13.35 3.49
N GLY A 25 26.61 14.06 2.36
CA GLY A 25 27.59 13.84 1.29
C GLY A 25 28.85 14.66 1.54
N LYS A 26 30.02 14.08 1.25
CA LYS A 26 31.31 14.79 1.34
C LYS A 26 31.73 15.43 0.03
N SER A 27 31.12 15.02 -1.08
CA SER A 27 31.35 15.59 -2.42
C SER A 27 30.35 16.69 -2.76
N GLU A 28 30.79 17.69 -3.53
CA GLU A 28 29.91 18.70 -4.15
C GLU A 28 28.88 18.08 -5.10
N THR A 29 29.16 16.87 -5.62
CA THR A 29 28.26 16.11 -6.50
C THR A 29 27.21 15.29 -5.75
N GLY A 30 27.17 15.36 -4.41
CA GLY A 30 26.27 14.57 -3.58
C GLY A 30 26.81 13.18 -3.23
N ILE A 31 25.90 12.26 -2.88
CA ILE A 31 26.23 10.91 -2.40
C ILE A 31 26.74 10.01 -3.54
N ASP A 32 27.80 9.24 -3.28
CA ASP A 32 28.21 8.14 -4.16
C ASP A 32 27.31 6.92 -3.94
N TYR A 33 26.27 6.81 -4.78
CA TYR A 33 25.29 5.74 -4.70
C TYR A 33 25.85 4.34 -5.03
N ASP A 34 26.89 4.23 -5.87
CA ASP A 34 27.51 2.93 -6.18
C ASP A 34 28.36 2.43 -4.99
N LYS A 35 29.03 3.33 -4.28
CA LYS A 35 29.69 3.01 -3.00
C LYS A 35 28.67 2.64 -1.93
N LEU A 36 27.53 3.34 -1.88
CA LEU A 36 26.45 3.05 -0.94
C LEU A 36 25.84 1.67 -1.15
N ILE A 37 25.62 1.24 -2.41
CA ILE A 37 25.18 -0.12 -2.76
C ILE A 37 26.11 -1.16 -2.14
N LYS A 38 27.43 -1.00 -2.33
CA LYS A 38 28.43 -1.93 -1.78
C LYS A 38 28.43 -1.94 -0.26
N ARG A 39 28.37 -0.75 0.37
CA ARG A 39 28.38 -0.62 1.83
C ARG A 39 27.18 -1.31 2.47
N PHE A 40 25.99 -1.10 1.92
CA PHE A 40 24.78 -1.72 2.45
C PHE A 40 24.61 -3.17 1.96
N GLY A 41 25.34 -3.60 0.94
CA GLY A 41 25.23 -4.94 0.37
C GLY A 41 23.93 -5.15 -0.38
N SER A 42 23.37 -4.10 -1.00
CA SER A 42 22.22 -4.21 -1.91
C SER A 42 22.69 -4.53 -3.33
N GLN A 43 21.75 -4.66 -4.27
CA GLN A 43 22.04 -4.92 -5.68
C GLN A 43 21.63 -3.70 -6.51
N LYS A 44 22.40 -3.40 -7.57
CA LYS A 44 22.09 -2.32 -8.51
C LYS A 44 20.89 -2.71 -9.37
N ILE A 45 20.00 -1.75 -9.63
CA ILE A 45 19.00 -1.89 -10.69
C ILE A 45 19.72 -1.53 -11.99
N ASP A 46 20.06 -2.56 -12.77
CA ASP A 46 20.69 -2.42 -14.07
C ASP A 46 19.65 -2.51 -15.21
N GLU A 47 20.14 -2.38 -16.44
CA GLU A 47 19.31 -2.44 -17.64
C GLU A 47 18.61 -3.81 -17.79
N GLU A 48 19.24 -4.90 -17.32
CA GLU A 48 18.66 -6.24 -17.37
C GLU A 48 17.41 -6.34 -16.47
N ILE A 49 17.49 -5.81 -15.26
CA ILE A 49 16.35 -5.76 -14.34
C ILE A 49 15.23 -4.89 -14.90
N VAL A 50 15.56 -3.75 -15.51
CA VAL A 50 14.56 -2.86 -16.14
C VAL A 50 13.86 -3.58 -17.30
N GLN A 51 14.60 -4.22 -18.19
CA GLN A 51 14.04 -4.98 -19.32
C GLN A 51 13.20 -6.16 -18.83
N ARG A 52 13.66 -6.86 -17.79
CA ARG A 52 12.89 -7.93 -17.17
C ARG A 52 11.59 -7.41 -16.59
N PHE A 53 11.61 -6.30 -15.87
CA PHE A 53 10.42 -5.68 -15.32
C PHE A 53 9.39 -5.39 -16.42
N GLU A 54 9.82 -4.77 -17.52
CA GLU A 54 8.92 -4.44 -18.65
C GLU A 54 8.33 -5.70 -19.29
N LYS A 55 9.15 -6.74 -19.47
CA LYS A 55 8.71 -8.02 -20.02
C LYS A 55 7.67 -8.71 -19.14
N VAL A 56 7.91 -8.75 -17.83
CA VAL A 56 7.06 -9.45 -16.86
C VAL A 56 5.72 -8.74 -16.67
N THR A 57 5.73 -7.41 -16.61
CA THR A 57 4.52 -6.62 -16.35
C THR A 57 3.76 -6.25 -17.62
N GLY A 58 4.39 -6.33 -18.79
CA GLY A 58 3.84 -5.81 -20.04
C GLY A 58 3.67 -4.28 -20.03
N LYS A 59 4.31 -3.58 -19.08
CA LYS A 59 4.23 -2.12 -18.91
C LYS A 59 5.62 -1.52 -19.07
N LYS A 60 5.68 -0.35 -19.70
CA LYS A 60 6.92 0.43 -19.76
C LYS A 60 7.38 0.81 -18.36
N ALA A 61 8.67 0.65 -18.07
CA ALA A 61 9.25 0.92 -16.77
C ALA A 61 9.13 2.41 -16.43
N HIS A 62 8.82 2.69 -15.17
CA HIS A 62 8.73 4.05 -14.65
C HIS A 62 10.01 4.82 -14.95
N HIS A 63 9.90 6.11 -15.24
CA HIS A 63 11.09 6.92 -15.53
C HIS A 63 12.05 7.01 -14.33
N PHE A 64 11.60 6.72 -13.11
CA PHE A 64 12.48 6.63 -11.95
C PHE A 64 13.40 5.41 -11.98
N LEU A 65 12.97 4.29 -12.56
CA LEU A 65 13.85 3.14 -12.82
C LEU A 65 14.79 3.47 -13.97
N ARG A 66 14.26 3.95 -15.10
CA ARG A 66 15.03 4.25 -16.33
C ARG A 66 16.06 5.38 -16.16
N ARG A 67 15.91 6.23 -15.15
CA ARG A 67 16.83 7.34 -14.84
C ARG A 67 17.69 7.08 -13.60
N GLY A 68 17.63 5.88 -13.00
CA GLY A 68 18.41 5.55 -11.82
C GLY A 68 18.06 6.40 -10.58
N ILE A 69 16.81 6.84 -10.44
CA ILE A 69 16.32 7.49 -9.21
C ILE A 69 16.01 6.42 -8.17
N PHE A 70 15.32 5.36 -8.58
CA PHE A 70 15.33 4.09 -7.87
C PHE A 70 16.44 3.24 -8.48
N PHE A 71 17.59 3.17 -7.80
CA PHE A 71 18.85 2.66 -8.35
C PHE A 71 19.33 1.34 -7.71
N SER A 72 18.73 0.93 -6.59
CA SER A 72 19.11 -0.31 -5.90
C SER A 72 17.89 -1.10 -5.43
N HIS A 73 18.08 -2.40 -5.23
CA HIS A 73 17.05 -3.32 -4.75
C HIS A 73 17.64 -4.44 -3.89
N ARG A 74 16.74 -5.23 -3.29
CA ARG A 74 16.99 -6.58 -2.75
C ARG A 74 15.85 -7.46 -3.23
N ASP A 75 16.18 -8.65 -3.77
CA ASP A 75 15.20 -9.68 -4.11
C ASP A 75 14.07 -9.26 -5.10
N ILE A 76 14.27 -8.23 -5.92
CA ILE A 76 13.26 -7.84 -6.93
C ILE A 76 12.95 -8.99 -7.90
N ASN A 77 13.96 -9.80 -8.23
CA ASN A 77 13.81 -10.99 -9.05
C ASN A 77 12.85 -12.01 -8.42
N ASN A 78 12.80 -12.11 -7.09
CA ASN A 78 11.85 -12.99 -6.40
C ASN A 78 10.43 -12.46 -6.52
N ILE A 79 10.22 -11.15 -6.42
CA ILE A 79 8.90 -10.53 -6.64
C ILE A 79 8.44 -10.73 -8.09
N LEU A 80 9.32 -10.54 -9.06
CA LEU A 80 9.00 -10.79 -10.47
C LEU A 80 8.66 -12.27 -10.71
N ASN A 81 9.41 -13.21 -10.12
CA ASN A 81 9.09 -14.64 -10.18
C ASN A 81 7.70 -14.94 -9.59
N LEU A 82 7.35 -14.33 -8.44
CA LEU A 82 6.04 -14.50 -7.81
C LEU A 82 4.94 -14.02 -8.75
N TYR A 83 5.09 -12.82 -9.30
CA TYR A 83 4.13 -12.23 -10.23
C TYR A 83 3.97 -13.06 -11.51
N GLU A 84 5.07 -13.49 -12.14
CA GLU A 84 5.04 -14.39 -13.32
C GLU A 84 4.31 -15.70 -13.03
N SER A 85 4.43 -16.22 -11.81
CA SER A 85 3.75 -17.46 -11.37
C SER A 85 2.31 -17.25 -10.89
N GLY A 86 1.77 -16.04 -10.96
CA GLY A 86 0.43 -15.70 -10.44
C GLY A 86 0.32 -15.76 -8.92
N LYS A 87 1.44 -15.78 -8.19
CA LYS A 87 1.47 -15.75 -6.72
C LYS A 87 1.31 -14.33 -6.22
N LYS A 88 0.51 -14.18 -5.17
CA LYS A 88 0.21 -12.89 -4.55
C LYS A 88 1.39 -12.38 -3.72
N PHE A 89 1.56 -11.06 -3.72
CA PHE A 89 2.39 -10.30 -2.80
C PHE A 89 1.67 -8.98 -2.49
N TYR A 90 2.21 -8.16 -1.60
CA TYR A 90 1.69 -6.83 -1.29
C TYR A 90 2.82 -5.81 -1.19
N LEU A 91 2.48 -4.54 -1.35
CA LEU A 91 3.38 -3.42 -1.17
C LEU A 91 3.31 -2.90 0.28
N TYR A 92 4.44 -2.47 0.81
CA TYR A 92 4.52 -1.77 2.09
C TYR A 92 5.47 -0.58 1.96
N THR A 93 5.03 0.58 2.45
CA THR A 93 5.83 1.79 2.63
C THR A 93 5.38 2.52 3.90
N GLY A 94 6.10 3.55 4.33
CA GLY A 94 5.71 4.32 5.51
C GLY A 94 6.03 5.81 5.40
N ARG A 95 5.55 6.55 6.41
CA ARG A 95 5.85 7.97 6.62
C ARG A 95 5.85 8.27 8.12
N GLY A 96 6.96 8.77 8.62
CA GLY A 96 7.01 9.43 9.92
C GLY A 96 6.45 10.85 9.84
N PRO A 97 5.31 11.17 10.47
CA PRO A 97 4.65 12.46 10.34
C PRO A 97 5.38 13.56 11.12
N SER A 98 6.34 14.22 10.48
CA SER A 98 7.24 15.20 11.13
C SER A 98 6.75 16.65 11.08
N SER A 99 5.72 16.96 10.29
CA SER A 99 5.20 18.30 10.04
C SER A 99 3.75 18.22 9.57
N GLU A 100 3.03 19.34 9.65
CA GLU A 100 1.64 19.46 9.19
C GLU A 100 1.45 19.10 7.71
N SER A 101 2.48 19.32 6.88
CA SER A 101 2.44 19.01 5.45
C SER A 101 3.72 18.35 4.94
N MET A 102 3.58 17.59 3.86
CA MET A 102 4.68 16.94 3.15
C MET A 102 5.29 17.86 2.08
N HIS A 103 6.62 17.97 2.04
CA HIS A 103 7.32 18.59 0.89
C HIS A 103 7.49 17.62 -0.29
N ILE A 104 7.87 18.15 -1.46
CA ILE A 104 7.97 17.39 -2.73
C ILE A 104 8.90 16.18 -2.66
N GLY A 105 9.98 16.22 -1.88
CA GLY A 105 10.87 15.08 -1.69
C GLY A 105 10.16 13.84 -1.14
N HIS A 106 9.15 14.02 -0.29
CA HIS A 106 8.36 12.91 0.24
C HIS A 106 7.47 12.26 -0.82
N MET A 107 7.14 12.97 -1.91
CA MET A 107 6.27 12.44 -2.96
C MET A 107 6.97 11.38 -3.80
N ILE A 108 8.29 11.41 -3.92
CA ILE A 108 9.07 10.48 -4.76
C ILE A 108 8.75 9.00 -4.44
N PRO A 109 8.84 8.53 -3.18
CA PRO A 109 8.47 7.15 -2.86
C PRO A 109 6.99 6.86 -3.10
N PHE A 110 6.07 7.75 -2.71
CA PHE A 110 4.63 7.50 -2.89
C PHE A 110 4.20 7.47 -4.36
N MET A 111 4.74 8.34 -5.20
CA MET A 111 4.49 8.33 -6.65
C MET A 111 4.95 7.02 -7.28
N PHE A 112 6.11 6.50 -6.85
CA PHE A 112 6.61 5.23 -7.34
C PHE A 112 5.77 4.05 -6.83
N THR A 113 5.42 4.04 -5.55
CA THR A 113 4.54 3.02 -4.94
C THR A 113 3.17 2.99 -5.59
N LYS A 114 2.59 4.16 -5.92
CA LYS A 114 1.32 4.24 -6.63
C LYS A 114 1.43 3.61 -8.02
N TRP A 115 2.49 3.93 -8.75
CA TRP A 115 2.74 3.29 -10.05
C TRP A 115 2.95 1.77 -9.92
N LEU A 116 3.67 1.31 -8.90
CA LEU A 116 3.82 -0.13 -8.63
C LEU A 116 2.46 -0.80 -8.32
N GLN A 117 1.60 -0.14 -7.54
CA GLN A 117 0.25 -0.62 -7.25
C GLN A 117 -0.57 -0.77 -8.54
N ASP A 118 -0.55 0.23 -9.42
CA ASP A 118 -1.27 0.19 -10.70
C ASP A 118 -0.74 -0.92 -11.64
N VAL A 119 0.57 -1.11 -11.69
CA VAL A 119 1.22 -2.07 -12.61
C VAL A 119 1.00 -3.50 -12.15
N PHE A 120 1.20 -3.77 -10.86
CA PHE A 120 1.11 -5.12 -10.32
C PHE A 120 -0.29 -5.50 -9.85
N ASP A 121 -1.18 -4.53 -9.68
CA ASP A 121 -2.54 -4.72 -9.21
C ASP A 121 -2.62 -5.41 -7.83
N VAL A 122 -1.78 -4.95 -6.89
CA VAL A 122 -1.57 -5.58 -5.57
C VAL A 122 -2.04 -4.70 -4.41
N PRO A 123 -2.38 -5.29 -3.25
CA PRO A 123 -2.70 -4.51 -2.07
C PRO A 123 -1.49 -3.74 -1.55
N LEU A 124 -1.74 -2.60 -0.93
CA LEU A 124 -0.76 -1.69 -0.36
C LEU A 124 -1.08 -1.40 1.10
N ILE A 125 -0.04 -1.39 1.91
CA ILE A 125 -0.09 -0.99 3.31
C ILE A 125 0.83 0.22 3.51
N ILE A 126 0.31 1.26 4.15
CA ILE A 126 1.06 2.47 4.50
C ILE A 126 1.04 2.67 6.00
N GLN A 127 2.21 2.63 6.63
CA GLN A 127 2.37 2.90 8.06
C GLN A 127 2.67 4.38 8.30
N LEU A 128 2.00 4.96 9.29
CA LEU A 128 2.26 6.29 9.81
C LEU A 128 2.84 6.15 11.22
N THR A 129 4.15 6.39 11.34
CA THR A 129 4.92 6.15 12.58
C THR A 129 4.79 7.33 13.55
N ASP A 130 3.56 7.60 14.01
CA ASP A 130 3.28 8.68 14.96
C ASP A 130 3.88 8.43 16.34
N ASP A 131 3.97 7.17 16.77
CA ASP A 131 4.70 6.75 17.96
C ASP A 131 6.21 7.05 17.88
N GLU A 132 6.85 6.81 16.72
CA GLU A 132 8.24 7.20 16.45
C GLU A 132 8.43 8.71 16.71
N LYS A 133 7.50 9.54 16.24
CA LYS A 133 7.63 10.99 16.39
C LYS A 133 7.48 11.44 17.83
N VAL A 134 6.65 10.78 18.62
CA VAL A 134 6.59 10.99 20.08
C VAL A 134 7.88 10.52 20.76
N LEU A 135 8.47 9.41 20.32
CA LEU A 135 9.69 8.86 20.93
C LEU A 135 10.94 9.68 20.61
N TRP A 136 11.01 10.30 19.43
CA TRP A 136 12.18 11.07 18.98
C TRP A 136 12.08 12.58 19.22
N ARG A 137 10.89 13.12 19.47
CA ARG A 137 10.68 14.56 19.64
C ARG A 137 9.87 14.83 20.89
N ASP A 138 10.02 16.03 21.44
CA ASP A 138 9.13 16.54 22.47
C ASP A 138 7.77 16.91 21.83
N LEU A 139 6.92 15.91 21.66
CA LEU A 139 5.62 16.00 21.00
C LEU A 139 4.58 15.22 21.81
N LYS A 140 3.37 15.79 21.97
CA LYS A 140 2.27 15.08 22.62
C LYS A 140 1.70 14.01 21.69
N ILE A 141 1.13 12.96 22.28
CA ILE A 141 0.49 11.85 21.57
C ILE A 141 -0.63 12.39 20.65
N GLU A 142 -1.43 13.32 21.14
CA GLU A 142 -2.55 13.89 20.39
C GLU A 142 -2.08 14.66 19.15
N ASP A 143 -1.00 15.42 19.29
CA ASP A 143 -0.41 16.19 18.19
C ASP A 143 0.18 15.25 17.13
N ALA A 144 0.88 14.18 17.55
CA ALA A 144 1.43 13.18 16.64
C ALA A 144 0.33 12.45 15.84
N ARG A 145 -0.77 12.08 16.51
CA ARG A 145 -1.94 11.46 15.87
C ARG A 145 -2.59 12.41 14.86
N GLN A 146 -2.71 13.70 15.19
CA GLN A 146 -3.26 14.70 14.27
C GLN A 146 -2.33 14.89 13.05
N MET A 147 -1.01 14.93 13.25
CA MET A 147 -0.06 15.02 12.15
C MET A 147 -0.13 13.79 11.24
N ALA A 148 -0.28 12.59 11.81
CA ALA A 148 -0.50 11.36 11.02
C ALA A 148 -1.74 11.49 10.14
N PHE A 149 -2.86 11.92 10.71
CA PHE A 149 -4.10 12.14 9.98
C PHE A 149 -3.94 13.18 8.84
N ASN A 150 -3.24 14.28 9.09
CA ASN A 150 -2.99 15.30 8.07
C ASN A 150 -2.05 14.80 6.97
N ASN A 151 -0.99 14.06 7.31
CA ASN A 151 -0.08 13.45 6.34
C ASN A 151 -0.78 12.35 5.53
N ALA A 152 -1.78 11.66 6.11
CA ALA A 152 -2.60 10.72 5.36
C ALA A 152 -3.38 11.41 4.22
N LYS A 153 -3.87 12.64 4.42
CA LYS A 153 -4.53 13.42 3.36
C LYS A 153 -3.58 13.69 2.19
N ASP A 154 -2.34 14.08 2.48
CA ASP A 154 -1.29 14.30 1.47
C ASP A 154 -0.97 12.99 0.70
N ILE A 155 -0.89 11.86 1.40
CA ILE A 155 -0.64 10.54 0.80
C ILE A 155 -1.80 10.10 -0.08
N ILE A 156 -3.05 10.25 0.40
CA ILE A 156 -4.26 9.92 -0.38
C ILE A 156 -4.34 10.77 -1.65
N ALA A 157 -3.91 12.04 -1.58
CA ALA A 157 -3.88 12.95 -2.73
C ALA A 157 -2.91 12.51 -3.85
N VAL A 158 -2.00 11.55 -3.60
CA VAL A 158 -1.18 10.90 -4.63
C VAL A 158 -2.03 10.04 -5.58
N GLY A 159 -3.21 9.59 -5.13
CA GLY A 159 -4.19 8.87 -5.94
C GLY A 159 -4.08 7.35 -5.85
N PHE A 160 -3.83 6.82 -4.64
CA PHE A 160 -3.90 5.38 -4.36
C PHE A 160 -5.35 4.86 -4.44
N ASP A 161 -5.50 3.60 -4.83
CA ASP A 161 -6.83 2.96 -4.88
C ASP A 161 -7.33 2.67 -3.45
N PRO A 162 -8.46 3.29 -3.01
CA PRO A 162 -9.03 3.05 -1.68
C PRO A 162 -9.57 1.64 -1.50
N GLU A 163 -9.72 0.81 -2.53
CA GLU A 163 -10.14 -0.59 -2.38
C GLU A 163 -8.94 -1.54 -2.17
N LYS A 164 -7.73 -1.07 -2.48
CA LYS A 164 -6.46 -1.82 -2.42
C LYS A 164 -5.46 -1.24 -1.44
N THR A 165 -5.80 -0.17 -0.75
CA THR A 165 -4.86 0.53 0.14
C THR A 165 -5.37 0.57 1.56
N PHE A 166 -4.52 0.21 2.52
CA PHE A 166 -4.77 0.36 3.94
C PHE A 166 -3.71 1.30 4.53
N ILE A 167 -4.14 2.38 5.16
CA ILE A 167 -3.28 3.33 5.86
C ILE A 167 -3.56 3.19 7.35
N PHE A 168 -2.53 3.16 8.18
CA PHE A 168 -2.73 3.12 9.62
C PHE A 168 -1.66 3.94 10.34
N ASN A 169 -2.02 4.47 11.49
CA ASN A 169 -1.08 5.05 12.44
C ASN A 169 -0.84 4.10 13.60
N ASP A 170 0.40 4.03 14.08
CA ASP A 170 0.85 3.04 15.04
C ASP A 170 0.13 3.16 16.39
N LEU A 171 -0.01 4.39 16.90
CA LEU A 171 -0.63 4.67 18.20
C LEU A 171 -2.08 4.14 18.30
N ASP A 172 -2.84 4.15 17.19
CA ASP A 172 -4.21 3.65 17.16
C ASP A 172 -4.33 2.20 16.71
N PHE A 173 -3.52 1.75 15.75
CA PHE A 173 -3.68 0.45 15.13
C PHE A 173 -3.19 -0.70 16.02
N ILE A 174 -2.09 -0.51 16.75
CA ILE A 174 -1.52 -1.55 17.63
C ILE A 174 -2.56 -2.02 18.65
N GLY A 175 -3.35 -1.09 19.21
CA GLY A 175 -4.44 -1.40 20.15
C GLY A 175 -5.64 -2.11 19.52
N LYS A 176 -5.80 -2.04 18.19
CA LYS A 176 -6.94 -2.62 17.44
C LYS A 176 -6.61 -3.95 16.79
N CYS A 177 -5.33 -4.30 16.63
CA CYS A 177 -4.89 -5.52 15.94
C CYS A 177 -3.92 -6.36 16.80
N PRO A 178 -4.41 -7.34 17.57
CA PRO A 178 -3.54 -8.20 18.39
C PRO A 178 -2.49 -8.96 17.59
N ALA A 179 -2.79 -9.32 16.33
CA ALA A 179 -1.84 -10.03 15.46
C ALA A 179 -0.61 -9.17 15.13
N PHE A 180 -0.79 -7.86 14.96
CA PHE A 180 0.31 -6.92 14.75
C PHE A 180 1.26 -6.92 15.95
N TYR A 181 0.72 -6.77 17.16
CA TYR A 181 1.53 -6.82 18.38
C TYR A 181 2.22 -8.17 18.58
N GLN A 182 1.57 -9.29 18.26
CA GLN A 182 2.21 -10.60 18.33
C GLN A 182 3.42 -10.71 17.37
N ASN A 183 3.36 -10.10 16.18
CA ASN A 183 4.49 -10.05 15.28
C ASN A 183 5.61 -9.13 15.79
N MET A 184 5.27 -7.99 16.40
CA MET A 184 6.27 -7.18 17.12
C MET A 184 7.02 -8.03 18.15
N VAL A 185 6.31 -8.79 18.99
CA VAL A 185 6.94 -9.67 20.00
C VAL A 185 7.81 -10.76 19.36
N ARG A 186 7.37 -11.36 18.24
CA ARG A 186 8.19 -12.35 17.51
C ARG A 186 9.49 -11.73 17.01
N ILE A 187 9.46 -10.50 16.49
CA ILE A 187 10.63 -9.78 16.01
C ILE A 187 11.53 -9.37 17.18
N GLN A 188 10.96 -8.80 18.25
CA GLN A 188 11.69 -8.41 19.47
C GLN A 188 12.47 -9.58 20.07
N LYS A 189 11.92 -10.80 20.04
CA LYS A 189 12.62 -12.00 20.50
C LYS A 189 13.85 -12.36 19.65
N CYS A 190 13.88 -11.95 18.38
CA CYS A 190 14.94 -12.25 17.42
C CYS A 190 15.98 -11.13 17.29
N VAL A 191 15.76 -9.96 17.90
CA VAL A 191 16.63 -8.78 17.78
C VAL A 191 17.18 -8.41 19.15
N THR A 192 18.50 -8.47 19.28
CA THR A 192 19.23 -8.10 20.50
C THR A 192 19.51 -6.61 20.55
N TYR A 193 19.71 -6.09 21.77
CA TYR A 193 20.14 -4.71 21.96
C TYR A 193 21.46 -4.38 21.23
N ASN A 194 22.42 -5.31 21.24
CA ASN A 194 23.68 -5.15 20.51
C ASN A 194 23.48 -4.97 19.00
N GLN A 195 22.49 -5.64 18.40
CA GLN A 195 22.17 -5.47 16.98
C GLN A 195 21.61 -4.07 16.71
N VAL A 196 20.63 -3.60 17.48
CA VAL A 196 20.07 -2.25 17.26
C VAL A 196 21.08 -1.14 17.58
N LYS A 197 22.00 -1.35 18.53
CA LYS A 197 23.15 -0.46 18.74
C LYS A 197 24.07 -0.40 17.52
N GLY A 198 24.39 -1.55 16.92
CA GLY A 198 25.24 -1.60 15.72
C GLY A 198 24.57 -1.04 14.45
N ILE A 199 23.26 -1.22 14.30
CA ILE A 199 22.50 -0.80 13.12
C ILE A 199 22.11 0.69 13.20
N PHE A 200 21.60 1.12 14.36
CA PHE A 200 20.96 2.42 14.54
C PHE A 200 21.76 3.38 15.44
N GLY A 201 22.84 2.93 16.06
CA GLY A 201 23.67 3.77 16.93
C GLY A 201 23.09 4.03 18.33
N PHE A 202 22.06 3.29 18.75
CA PHE A 202 21.45 3.50 20.07
C PHE A 202 22.41 3.25 21.22
N GLY A 203 22.32 4.08 22.26
CA GLY A 203 23.11 4.03 23.48
C GLY A 203 22.27 3.67 24.71
N ASP A 204 22.94 3.42 25.84
CA ASP A 204 22.29 3.00 27.09
C ASP A 204 21.41 4.12 27.68
N SER A 205 21.58 5.35 27.19
CA SER A 205 20.80 6.53 27.57
C SER A 205 19.56 6.76 26.69
N ASP A 206 19.39 6.01 25.61
CA ASP A 206 18.16 6.09 24.80
C ASP A 206 16.98 5.47 25.55
N VAL A 207 15.81 6.11 25.45
CA VAL A 207 14.58 5.55 26.02
C VAL A 207 14.25 4.21 25.38
N ILE A 208 13.77 3.27 26.19
CA ILE A 208 13.48 1.90 25.75
C ILE A 208 12.54 1.83 24.54
N GLY A 209 11.67 2.82 24.36
CA GLY A 209 10.81 2.92 23.18
C GLY A 209 11.59 3.10 21.87
N LYS A 210 12.65 3.92 21.86
CA LYS A 210 13.52 4.05 20.68
C LYS A 210 14.22 2.73 20.34
N ILE A 211 14.69 2.04 21.39
CA ILE A 211 15.39 0.75 21.26
C ILE A 211 14.48 -0.32 20.65
N THR A 212 13.19 -0.31 20.98
CA THR A 212 12.22 -1.31 20.49
C THR A 212 11.48 -0.89 19.22
N PHE A 213 11.50 0.39 18.85
CA PHE A 213 10.83 0.92 17.66
C PHE A 213 11.13 0.17 16.33
N PRO A 214 12.38 -0.28 16.04
CA PRO A 214 12.65 -1.04 14.82
C PRO A 214 11.76 -2.29 14.64
N THR A 215 11.21 -2.82 15.73
CA THR A 215 10.29 -3.97 15.69
C THR A 215 8.87 -3.59 15.27
N ILE A 216 8.47 -2.33 15.51
CA ILE A 216 7.21 -1.74 15.08
C ILE A 216 7.25 -1.51 13.57
N GLU A 217 8.33 -0.93 13.06
CA GLU A 217 8.51 -0.68 11.61
C GLU A 217 8.78 -1.96 10.80
N ALA A 218 9.33 -3.01 11.43
CA ALA A 218 9.51 -4.31 10.76
C ALA A 218 8.22 -5.16 10.68
N ALA A 219 7.28 -4.99 11.62
CA ALA A 219 6.07 -5.82 11.68
C ALA A 219 5.18 -5.75 10.42
N PRO A 220 4.99 -4.59 9.75
CA PRO A 220 4.19 -4.49 8.53
C PRO A 220 4.75 -5.26 7.33
N ALA A 221 6.00 -5.71 7.36
CA ALA A 221 6.59 -6.53 6.29
C ALA A 221 6.08 -8.00 6.29
N PHE A 222 5.31 -8.38 7.32
CA PHE A 222 4.70 -9.70 7.43
C PHE A 222 3.18 -9.61 7.24
N SER A 223 2.63 -10.35 6.27
CA SER A 223 1.18 -10.37 6.00
C SER A 223 0.34 -10.79 7.21
N THR A 224 0.89 -11.63 8.08
CA THR A 224 0.23 -12.08 9.33
C THR A 224 -0.03 -10.94 10.33
N SER A 225 0.56 -9.75 10.12
CA SER A 225 0.26 -8.54 10.87
C SER A 225 -1.12 -7.96 10.53
N PHE A 226 -1.72 -8.38 9.40
CA PHE A 226 -3.00 -7.87 8.88
C PHE A 226 -3.96 -9.02 8.53
N PRO A 227 -4.39 -9.82 9.52
CA PRO A 227 -5.25 -10.98 9.27
C PRO A 227 -6.62 -10.57 8.67
N PHE A 228 -7.13 -9.38 8.99
CA PHE A 228 -8.37 -8.87 8.38
C PHE A 228 -8.24 -8.58 6.87
N ILE A 229 -7.02 -8.49 6.35
CA ILE A 229 -6.72 -8.36 4.91
C ILE A 229 -6.40 -9.74 4.31
N PHE A 230 -5.55 -10.53 4.97
CA PHE A 230 -4.92 -11.71 4.36
C PHE A 230 -5.38 -13.07 4.91
N ASP A 231 -6.11 -13.12 6.04
CA ASP A 231 -6.69 -14.36 6.56
C ASP A 231 -8.13 -14.53 6.06
N ASN A 232 -8.32 -15.44 5.10
CA ASN A 232 -9.62 -15.90 4.60
C ASN A 232 -10.45 -16.71 5.63
N LYS A 233 -10.26 -16.52 6.94
CA LYS A 233 -10.93 -17.30 8.00
C LYS A 233 -12.10 -16.60 8.69
N VAL A 234 -12.61 -15.48 8.17
CA VAL A 234 -13.85 -14.85 8.68
C VAL A 234 -15.12 -15.39 8.00
N ILE A 235 -15.01 -16.12 6.89
CA ILE A 235 -16.18 -16.68 6.18
C ILE A 235 -16.68 -18.02 6.76
N ASN A 236 -15.95 -18.66 7.68
CA ASN A 236 -16.37 -19.96 8.26
C ASN A 236 -16.95 -19.90 9.68
N LYS A 237 -17.32 -18.72 10.21
CA LYS A 237 -17.90 -18.66 11.57
C LYS A 237 -19.17 -17.84 11.76
N TYR A 238 -19.58 -16.99 10.80
CA TYR A 238 -20.78 -16.13 10.97
C TYR A 238 -21.60 -15.87 9.69
N ALA A 239 -21.68 -16.82 8.76
CA ALA A 239 -22.67 -16.76 7.68
C ALA A 239 -23.88 -17.64 8.03
N PHE A 240 -24.97 -17.00 8.47
CA PHE A 240 -26.29 -17.62 8.53
C PHE A 240 -26.87 -17.68 7.11
N SER A 241 -27.35 -18.85 6.72
CA SER A 241 -27.98 -19.12 5.42
C SER A 241 -29.44 -18.66 5.41
N GLY A 242 -29.84 -17.91 4.37
CA GLY A 242 -31.23 -17.51 4.11
C GLY A 242 -31.94 -18.35 3.05
N GLY A 243 -31.46 -19.56 2.77
CA GLY A 243 -32.12 -20.48 1.84
C GLY A 243 -33.26 -21.25 2.51
N GLN A 244 -34.35 -21.49 1.78
CA GLN A 244 -35.37 -22.44 2.21
C GLN A 244 -34.82 -23.87 2.14
N THR A 245 -35.32 -24.71 3.05
CA THR A 245 -34.63 -25.93 3.49
C THR A 245 -34.62 -27.08 2.48
N THR A 246 -35.34 -26.99 1.35
CA THR A 246 -35.35 -28.04 0.32
C THR A 246 -35.39 -27.52 -1.13
N VAL A 247 -34.81 -28.33 -2.02
CA VAL A 247 -34.62 -28.09 -3.47
C VAL A 247 -35.95 -27.97 -4.23
N GLU A 248 -37.03 -28.53 -3.71
CA GLU A 248 -38.34 -28.57 -4.35
C GLU A 248 -39.09 -27.22 -4.24
N GLU A 249 -38.87 -26.46 -3.17
CA GLU A 249 -39.53 -25.16 -2.97
C GLU A 249 -38.95 -24.06 -3.86
N HIS A 250 -37.66 -24.17 -4.21
CA HIS A 250 -36.98 -23.24 -5.11
C HIS A 250 -37.35 -23.45 -6.58
N ARG A 251 -37.76 -24.67 -6.97
CA ARG A 251 -38.19 -24.98 -8.34
C ARG A 251 -39.59 -24.47 -8.69
N LEU A 252 -40.40 -24.09 -7.70
CA LEU A 252 -41.83 -23.81 -7.88
C LEU A 252 -42.17 -22.31 -8.07
N LYS A 253 -41.29 -21.37 -7.71
CA LYS A 253 -41.67 -19.93 -7.60
C LYS A 253 -40.99 -18.94 -8.56
N GLY A 254 -39.93 -19.31 -9.29
CA GLY A 254 -39.28 -18.43 -10.29
C GLY A 254 -38.77 -17.06 -9.76
N GLY A 255 -38.20 -16.21 -10.63
CA GLY A 255 -37.69 -14.86 -10.28
C GLY A 255 -38.08 -13.79 -11.31
N ASN A 256 -38.17 -12.51 -10.87
CA ASN A 256 -38.76 -11.35 -11.58
C ASN A 256 -37.68 -10.42 -12.20
N THR A 257 -37.90 -9.86 -13.40
CA THR A 257 -36.95 -8.99 -14.12
C THR A 257 -37.08 -7.48 -13.87
N GLU A 258 -38.12 -6.98 -13.17
CA GLU A 258 -38.11 -5.58 -12.68
C GLU A 258 -37.03 -5.31 -11.62
N VAL A 259 -36.37 -6.38 -11.14
CA VAL A 259 -35.35 -6.36 -10.09
C VAL A 259 -33.95 -6.80 -10.56
N ASP A 260 -33.71 -6.93 -11.87
CA ASP A 260 -32.37 -7.29 -12.39
C ASP A 260 -31.42 -6.07 -12.47
N ILE A 261 -30.22 -6.22 -11.91
CA ILE A 261 -29.23 -5.14 -11.72
C ILE A 261 -28.27 -4.99 -12.91
N SER A 262 -28.11 -6.02 -13.75
CA SER A 262 -27.15 -5.98 -14.87
C SER A 262 -27.73 -5.22 -16.06
N PHE A 263 -29.02 -5.44 -16.36
CA PHE A 263 -29.74 -4.64 -17.35
C PHE A 263 -29.85 -3.17 -16.90
N LYS A 264 -29.98 -2.92 -15.59
CA LYS A 264 -29.95 -1.58 -15.00
C LYS A 264 -28.59 -0.89 -15.01
N TYR A 265 -27.47 -1.53 -15.34
CA TYR A 265 -26.18 -0.83 -15.49
C TYR A 265 -25.92 -0.41 -16.94
N LEU A 266 -26.40 -1.19 -17.90
CA LEU A 266 -26.32 -0.84 -19.31
C LEU A 266 -27.11 0.41 -19.67
N THR A 267 -28.27 0.62 -19.04
CA THR A 267 -29.05 1.86 -19.19
C THR A 267 -28.34 3.12 -18.68
N PHE A 268 -27.20 3.00 -17.97
CA PHE A 268 -26.49 4.16 -17.38
C PHE A 268 -25.15 4.46 -18.04
N PHE A 269 -24.48 3.47 -18.62
CA PHE A 269 -23.12 3.66 -19.09
C PHE A 269 -23.01 3.47 -20.63
N LEU A 270 -23.97 2.80 -21.30
CA LEU A 270 -23.93 2.55 -22.75
C LEU A 270 -24.59 3.69 -23.52
N GLU A 271 -23.79 4.52 -24.19
CA GLU A 271 -24.23 5.76 -24.87
C GLU A 271 -24.90 5.53 -26.25
N ASP A 272 -24.84 4.30 -26.80
CA ASP A 272 -25.44 3.94 -28.09
C ASP A 272 -26.88 3.40 -27.89
N ASP A 273 -27.87 4.27 -28.16
CA ASP A 273 -29.30 3.99 -27.92
C ASP A 273 -29.89 2.91 -28.85
N ASP A 274 -29.41 2.83 -30.10
CA ASP A 274 -29.84 1.79 -31.04
C ASP A 274 -29.29 0.43 -30.58
N ARG A 275 -28.05 0.41 -30.10
CA ARG A 275 -27.45 -0.79 -29.48
C ARG A 275 -28.18 -1.20 -28.20
N LEU A 276 -28.60 -0.24 -27.37
CA LEU A 276 -29.34 -0.50 -26.13
C LEU A 276 -30.75 -1.06 -26.38
N ALA A 277 -31.47 -0.56 -27.40
CA ALA A 277 -32.78 -1.05 -27.80
C ALA A 277 -32.72 -2.47 -28.40
N GLU A 278 -31.66 -2.75 -29.16
CA GLU A 278 -31.36 -4.07 -29.71
C GLU A 278 -31.05 -5.09 -28.59
N ILE A 279 -30.18 -4.71 -27.65
CA ILE A 279 -29.86 -5.49 -26.43
C ILE A 279 -31.11 -5.80 -25.61
N LYS A 280 -32.01 -4.83 -25.41
CA LYS A 280 -33.28 -5.03 -24.69
C LYS A 280 -34.18 -6.04 -25.38
N LYS A 281 -34.37 -5.90 -26.70
CA LYS A 281 -35.21 -6.80 -27.50
C LYS A 281 -34.63 -8.21 -27.56
N GLU A 282 -33.33 -8.35 -27.70
CA GLU A 282 -32.64 -9.66 -27.71
C GLU A 282 -32.68 -10.33 -26.34
N TYR A 283 -32.57 -9.57 -25.24
CA TYR A 283 -32.61 -10.09 -23.87
C TYR A 283 -34.03 -10.49 -23.42
N GLU A 284 -35.06 -9.70 -23.74
CA GLU A 284 -36.46 -10.00 -23.42
C GLU A 284 -37.03 -11.15 -24.29
N SER A 285 -36.53 -11.31 -25.52
CA SER A 285 -36.88 -12.43 -26.40
C SER A 285 -36.08 -13.72 -26.16
N GLY A 286 -35.03 -13.65 -25.33
CA GLY A 286 -34.18 -14.80 -24.96
C GLY A 286 -33.11 -15.18 -25.97
N VAL A 287 -32.84 -14.32 -26.96
CA VAL A 287 -31.75 -14.49 -27.95
C VAL A 287 -30.40 -14.13 -27.34
N MET A 288 -30.34 -13.02 -26.59
CA MET A 288 -29.15 -12.63 -25.85
C MET A 288 -29.16 -13.29 -24.47
N LEU A 289 -28.07 -13.96 -24.14
CA LEU A 289 -27.92 -14.59 -22.83
C LEU A 289 -27.46 -13.54 -21.80
N THR A 290 -27.80 -13.76 -20.52
CA THR A 290 -27.39 -12.85 -19.41
C THR A 290 -25.88 -12.64 -19.32
N GLY A 291 -25.07 -13.59 -19.82
CA GLY A 291 -23.62 -13.45 -19.91
C GLY A 291 -23.14 -12.47 -20.98
N GLU A 292 -23.89 -12.30 -22.06
CA GLU A 292 -23.58 -11.41 -23.17
C GLU A 292 -24.03 -9.98 -22.85
N LEU A 293 -25.17 -9.83 -22.17
CA LEU A 293 -25.63 -8.58 -21.58
C LEU A 293 -24.59 -7.97 -20.61
N LYS A 294 -23.98 -8.79 -19.74
CA LYS A 294 -22.96 -8.32 -18.80
C LYS A 294 -21.68 -7.83 -19.48
N LYS A 295 -21.40 -8.32 -20.68
CA LYS A 295 -20.18 -8.02 -21.43
C LYS A 295 -20.24 -6.62 -22.05
N GLU A 296 -21.38 -6.27 -22.63
CA GLU A 296 -21.65 -4.92 -23.16
C GLU A 296 -21.56 -3.84 -22.06
N ALA A 297 -21.93 -4.17 -20.81
CA ALA A 297 -21.88 -3.23 -19.69
C ALA A 297 -20.44 -2.83 -19.34
N ILE A 298 -19.48 -3.72 -19.59
CA ILE A 298 -18.09 -3.57 -19.19
C ILE A 298 -17.34 -2.66 -20.17
N ASP A 299 -17.58 -2.80 -21.47
CA ASP A 299 -16.88 -2.06 -22.52
C ASP A 299 -17.19 -0.55 -22.49
N VAL A 300 -18.25 -0.22 -21.77
CA VAL A 300 -18.91 1.07 -21.74
C VAL A 300 -18.56 1.90 -20.51
N ILE A 301 -18.16 1.25 -19.42
CA ILE A 301 -17.79 1.91 -18.18
C ILE A 301 -16.42 2.60 -18.31
N THR A 302 -15.60 2.21 -19.30
CA THR A 302 -14.20 2.64 -19.52
C THR A 302 -13.93 4.15 -19.76
N PRO A 303 -14.89 5.03 -20.03
CA PRO A 303 -14.79 6.49 -19.83
C PRO A 303 -14.69 6.93 -18.35
N TRP A 304 -14.71 5.97 -17.39
CA TRP A 304 -13.77 5.78 -16.26
C TRP A 304 -12.49 6.66 -16.27
N VAL A 305 -11.99 7.03 -17.44
CA VAL A 305 -10.84 7.90 -17.69
C VAL A 305 -11.02 9.36 -17.31
N GLN A 306 -12.22 9.95 -17.32
CA GLN A 306 -12.36 11.40 -17.08
C GLN A 306 -12.63 11.76 -15.61
N ASP A 307 -13.23 10.83 -14.89
CA ASP A 307 -13.54 10.91 -13.46
C ASP A 307 -12.25 10.96 -12.58
N TYR A 308 -11.10 10.65 -13.17
CA TYR A 308 -9.74 10.71 -12.59
C TYR A 308 -9.26 12.13 -12.24
N GLN A 309 -9.71 13.16 -12.93
CA GLN A 309 -9.18 14.52 -12.74
C GLN A 309 -9.90 15.34 -11.64
N LYS A 310 -11.08 14.90 -11.19
CA LYS A 310 -11.85 15.52 -10.08
C LYS A 310 -11.55 14.93 -8.70
N ARG A 311 -11.12 13.66 -8.62
CA ARG A 311 -10.78 12.94 -7.38
C ARG A 311 -9.71 13.60 -6.51
N ARG A 312 -8.94 14.55 -7.07
CA ARG A 312 -7.86 15.29 -6.40
C ARG A 312 -8.32 16.43 -5.47
N ALA A 313 -9.58 16.87 -5.52
CA ALA A 313 -10.05 18.05 -4.76
C ALA A 313 -10.92 17.73 -3.51
N THR A 314 -11.27 16.47 -3.24
CA THR A 314 -12.36 16.08 -2.32
C THR A 314 -11.95 15.13 -1.20
N VAL A 315 -10.69 15.14 -0.75
CA VAL A 315 -10.24 14.27 0.35
C VAL A 315 -10.79 14.83 1.68
N THR A 316 -11.98 14.37 2.08
CA THR A 316 -12.62 14.69 3.36
C THR A 316 -12.12 13.75 4.47
N ASP A 317 -12.50 14.03 5.72
CA ASP A 317 -12.14 13.19 6.86
C ASP A 317 -12.70 11.76 6.71
N GLU A 318 -13.88 11.60 6.09
CA GLU A 318 -14.48 10.28 5.80
C GLU A 318 -13.68 9.47 4.78
N VAL A 319 -13.04 10.15 3.81
CA VAL A 319 -12.14 9.49 2.86
C VAL A 319 -10.93 8.96 3.62
N VAL A 320 -10.32 9.76 4.51
CA VAL A 320 -9.21 9.29 5.36
C VAL A 320 -9.65 8.08 6.18
N GLU A 321 -10.84 8.14 6.80
CA GLU A 321 -11.40 7.01 7.56
C GLU A 321 -11.59 5.75 6.72
N GLN A 322 -11.94 5.85 5.44
CA GLN A 322 -12.02 4.68 4.55
C GLN A 322 -10.67 3.98 4.37
N PHE A 323 -9.58 4.74 4.24
CA PHE A 323 -8.22 4.16 4.17
C PHE A 323 -7.79 3.55 5.50
N PHE A 324 -8.29 4.06 6.63
CA PHE A 324 -7.96 3.59 7.99
C PHE A 324 -8.85 2.44 8.47
N LYS A 325 -9.92 2.12 7.75
CA LYS A 325 -10.86 1.08 8.16
C LYS A 325 -10.21 -0.31 8.07
N LEU A 326 -10.35 -1.07 9.15
CA LEU A 326 -10.02 -2.51 9.16
C LEU A 326 -11.04 -3.25 8.29
N ARG A 327 -10.66 -3.60 7.07
CA ARG A 327 -11.50 -4.31 6.10
C ARG A 327 -10.64 -5.19 5.17
N PRO A 328 -11.25 -6.20 4.53
CA PRO A 328 -10.61 -6.86 3.40
C PRO A 328 -10.30 -5.85 2.29
N LEU A 329 -9.17 -6.05 1.60
CA LEU A 329 -8.83 -5.34 0.37
C LEU A 329 -9.26 -6.17 -0.84
N LYS A 330 -9.50 -5.53 -1.98
CA LYS A 330 -9.85 -6.23 -3.23
C LYS A 330 -8.59 -6.62 -4.02
N PHE A 331 -8.16 -7.88 -3.96
CA PHE A 331 -6.97 -8.37 -4.66
C PHE A 331 -6.93 -9.90 -4.82
#